data_AF-A0A2E7SYT8-F1
#
_entry.id   AF-A0A2E7SYT8-F1
#
_cell.length_a   1.000
_cell.length_b   1.000
_cell.length_c   1.000
_cell.angle_alpha   90.00
_cell.angle_beta   90.00
_cell.angle_gamma   90.00
#
_symmetry.space_group_name_H-M   'P 1'
#
loop_
_entity.id
_entity.type
_entity.pdbx_description
1 polymer ?
#
loop_
_entity_poly.entity_id
_entity_poly.type
_entity_poly.pdbx_seq_one_letter_code
_entity_poly.pdbx_strand_id
1 'polypeptide(L)'
;MKVGDVTYPDSPACVDISTKAALREMVGPGVVAVVAPVVVGFGLGTAALGGMLAGALVTGVLMALFMANAGGAWDNAKKAIEQNHIPGAKKGDEAHGAAVIGDTIGDPFKDTSGPSLNILIKLMSIVAVVLAGTGKLTDNGLL
;
A
#
# COMPACT_ATOMS: atom_id res chain seq x y z
N MET A 1 22.16 23.13 9.92
CA MET A 1 23.06 23.69 10.95
C MET A 1 24.41 23.97 10.31
N LYS A 2 25.02 25.14 10.49
CA LYS A 2 26.40 25.41 10.02
C LYS A 2 27.36 25.22 11.18
N VAL A 3 28.36 24.36 11.03
CA VAL A 3 29.48 24.24 11.97
C VAL A 3 30.75 24.51 11.16
N GLY A 4 31.35 25.69 11.36
CA GLY A 4 32.43 26.17 10.47
C GLY A 4 31.93 26.38 9.04
N ASP A 5 32.73 25.96 8.04
CA ASP A 5 32.43 26.09 6.60
C ASP A 5 31.51 24.99 6.05
N VAL A 6 31.11 24.01 6.88
CA VAL A 6 30.28 22.88 6.45
C VAL A 6 28.81 23.18 6.71
N THR A 7 28.02 23.19 5.64
CA THR A 7 26.55 23.20 5.69
C THR A 7 26.01 21.78 5.82
N TYR A 8 25.44 21.46 6.98
CA TYR A 8 24.75 20.19 7.16
C TYR A 8 23.33 20.24 6.59
N PRO A 9 22.88 19.16 5.91
CA PRO A 9 21.51 19.04 5.43
C PRO A 9 20.51 19.12 6.59
N ASP A 10 19.34 19.69 6.34
CA ASP A 10 18.27 19.82 7.33
C ASP A 10 17.42 18.55 7.40
N SER A 11 17.97 17.50 8.03
CA SER A 11 17.26 16.24 8.25
C SER A 11 15.95 16.40 9.06
N PRO A 12 15.87 17.24 10.11
CA PRO A 12 14.63 17.49 10.83
C PRO A 12 13.45 17.93 9.94
N ALA A 13 13.71 18.79 8.95
CA ALA A 13 12.66 19.22 8.02
C ALA A 13 12.10 18.05 7.20
N CYS A 14 12.95 17.16 6.69
CA CYS A 14 12.51 15.97 5.95
C CYS A 14 11.66 15.02 6.82
N VAL A 15 12.02 14.86 8.09
CA VAL A 15 11.26 14.04 9.06
C VAL A 15 9.89 14.64 9.35
N ASP A 16 9.80 15.96 9.53
CA ASP A 16 8.53 16.64 9.79
C ASP A 16 7.56 16.51 8.61
N ILE A 17 8.06 16.65 7.37
CA ILE A 17 7.26 16.50 6.15
C ILE A 17 6.70 15.08 6.03
N SER A 18 7.54 14.05 6.16
CA SER A 18 7.11 12.66 6.01
C SER A 18 6.15 12.25 7.12
N THR A 19 6.39 12.70 8.36
CA THR A 19 5.51 12.42 9.51
C THR A 19 4.12 13.00 9.31
N LYS A 20 4.03 14.30 8.96
CA LYS A 20 2.73 14.96 8.74
C LYS A 20 1.94 14.34 7.59
N ALA A 21 2.62 14.01 6.48
CA ALA A 21 1.99 13.35 5.35
C ALA A 21 1.48 11.95 5.74
N ALA A 22 2.31 11.13 6.39
CA ALA A 22 1.92 9.79 6.81
C ALA A 22 0.71 9.79 7.75
N LEU A 23 0.69 10.70 8.75
CA LEU A 23 -0.42 10.83 9.69
C LEU A 23 -1.73 11.22 9.02
N ARG A 24 -1.67 12.12 8.03
CA ARG A 24 -2.86 12.60 7.31
C ARG A 24 -3.40 11.56 6.34
N GLU A 25 -2.52 10.97 5.53
CA GLU A 25 -2.94 10.11 4.41
C GLU A 25 -3.35 8.71 4.86
N MET A 26 -2.89 8.21 6.02
CA MET A 26 -3.32 6.89 6.52
C MET A 26 -4.80 6.82 6.91
N VAL A 27 -5.44 7.96 7.18
CA VAL A 27 -6.84 8.02 7.61
C VAL A 27 -7.76 7.55 6.51
N GLY A 28 -7.52 7.96 5.26
CA GLY A 28 -8.39 7.63 4.12
C GLY A 28 -8.56 6.12 3.91
N PRO A 29 -7.47 5.36 3.70
CA PRO A 29 -7.53 3.90 3.55
C PRO A 29 -8.16 3.20 4.77
N GLY A 30 -7.86 3.67 5.99
CA GLY A 30 -8.43 3.11 7.22
C GLY A 30 -9.95 3.30 7.31
N VAL A 31 -10.44 4.49 6.95
CA VAL A 31 -11.88 4.79 6.93
C VAL A 31 -12.58 3.92 5.89
N VAL A 32 -12.03 3.79 4.68
CA VAL A 32 -12.62 2.93 3.63
C VAL A 32 -12.76 1.48 4.11
N ALA A 33 -11.72 0.95 4.77
CA ALA A 33 -11.71 -0.43 5.26
C ALA A 33 -12.81 -0.73 6.30
N VAL A 34 -13.19 0.26 7.11
CA VAL A 34 -14.23 0.11 8.14
C VAL A 34 -15.62 0.43 7.59
N VAL A 35 -15.74 1.50 6.81
CA VAL A 35 -17.04 2.01 6.35
C VAL A 35 -17.62 1.18 5.21
N ALA A 36 -16.80 0.69 4.28
CA ALA A 36 -17.31 -0.04 3.12
C ALA A 36 -18.13 -1.30 3.50
N PRO A 37 -17.67 -2.18 4.41
CA PRO A 37 -18.48 -3.32 4.85
C PRO A 37 -19.79 -2.92 5.55
N VAL A 38 -19.77 -1.82 6.32
CA VAL A 38 -20.96 -1.30 7.03
C VAL A 38 -21.99 -0.82 6.02
N VAL A 39 -21.59 0.02 5.06
CA VAL A 39 -22.49 0.60 4.05
C VAL A 39 -23.08 -0.50 3.17
N VAL A 40 -22.26 -1.44 2.69
CA VAL A 40 -22.76 -2.54 1.84
C VAL A 40 -23.62 -3.51 2.64
N GLY A 41 -23.22 -3.85 3.86
CA GLY A 41 -23.99 -4.74 4.73
C GLY A 41 -25.40 -4.22 5.01
N PHE A 42 -25.53 -2.97 5.46
CA PHE A 42 -26.84 -2.40 5.79
C PHE A 42 -27.63 -1.89 4.58
N GLY A 43 -26.95 -1.46 3.51
CA GLY A 43 -27.60 -0.89 2.32
C GLY A 43 -28.03 -1.92 1.28
N LEU A 44 -27.23 -2.97 1.06
CA LEU A 44 -27.43 -3.96 -0.02
C LEU A 44 -27.62 -5.39 0.51
N GLY A 45 -27.40 -5.62 1.80
CA GLY A 45 -27.60 -6.91 2.45
C GLY A 45 -26.38 -7.83 2.43
N THR A 46 -26.56 -8.99 3.05
CA THR A 46 -25.49 -9.96 3.35
C THR A 46 -24.92 -10.63 2.10
N ALA A 47 -25.75 -10.91 1.10
CA ALA A 47 -25.31 -11.50 -0.17
C ALA A 47 -24.36 -10.56 -0.93
N ALA A 48 -24.70 -9.27 -1.01
CA ALA A 48 -23.85 -8.25 -1.64
C ALA A 48 -22.54 -8.04 -0.86
N LEU A 49 -22.60 -8.05 0.47
CA LEU A 49 -21.41 -8.00 1.33
C LEU A 49 -20.47 -9.19 1.09
N GLY A 50 -21.02 -10.40 0.99
CA GLY A 50 -20.24 -11.60 0.64
C GLY A 50 -19.57 -11.48 -0.73
N GLY A 51 -20.30 -11.00 -1.74
CA GLY A 51 -19.76 -10.73 -3.08
C GLY A 51 -18.64 -9.69 -3.08
N MET A 52 -18.80 -8.59 -2.33
CA MET A 52 -17.77 -7.57 -2.16
C MET A 52 -16.49 -8.15 -1.55
N LEU A 53 -16.61 -8.94 -0.47
CA LEU A 53 -15.45 -9.54 0.20
C LEU A 53 -14.73 -10.55 -0.70
N ALA A 54 -15.48 -11.41 -1.41
CA ALA A 54 -14.91 -12.36 -2.34
C ALA A 54 -14.18 -11.66 -3.50
N GLY A 55 -14.81 -10.61 -4.07
CA GLY A 55 -14.19 -9.81 -5.13
C GLY A 55 -12.94 -9.07 -4.65
N ALA A 56 -13.00 -8.44 -3.48
CA ALA A 56 -11.87 -7.75 -2.87
C ALA A 56 -10.70 -8.69 -2.56
N LEU A 57 -10.99 -9.93 -2.14
CA LEU A 57 -9.97 -10.95 -1.91
C LEU A 57 -9.24 -11.32 -3.21
N VAL A 58 -9.99 -11.74 -4.24
CA VAL A 58 -9.38 -12.23 -5.49
C VAL A 58 -8.61 -11.12 -6.20
N THR A 59 -9.19 -9.93 -6.30
CA THR A 59 -8.52 -8.80 -6.96
C THR A 59 -7.36 -8.25 -6.13
N GLY A 60 -7.56 -8.10 -4.81
CA GLY A 60 -6.58 -7.50 -3.93
C GLY A 60 -5.34 -8.38 -3.71
N VAL A 61 -5.49 -9.71 -3.65
CA VAL A 61 -4.33 -10.62 -3.54
C VAL A 61 -3.47 -10.56 -4.80
N LEU A 62 -4.08 -10.60 -5.99
CA LEU A 62 -3.35 -10.50 -7.25
C LEU A 62 -2.60 -9.17 -7.36
N MET A 63 -3.26 -8.07 -6.97
CA MET A 63 -2.64 -6.74 -6.99
C MET A 63 -1.51 -6.60 -5.97
N ALA A 64 -1.69 -7.13 -4.74
CA ALA A 64 -0.67 -7.11 -3.71
C ALA A 64 0.60 -7.85 -4.15
N LEU A 65 0.44 -9.03 -4.74
CA LEU A 65 1.56 -9.82 -5.26
C LEU A 65 2.26 -9.10 -6.43
N PHE A 66 1.50 -8.53 -7.35
CA PHE A 66 2.05 -7.77 -8.46
C PHE A 66 2.89 -6.59 -7.97
N MET A 67 2.34 -5.76 -7.08
CA MET A 67 3.03 -4.58 -6.55
C MET A 67 4.31 -4.93 -5.78
N ALA A 68 4.25 -5.95 -4.92
CA ALA A 68 5.41 -6.40 -4.16
C ALA A 68 6.52 -6.94 -5.07
N ASN A 69 6.16 -7.79 -6.04
CA ASN A 69 7.14 -8.40 -6.94
C ASN A 69 7.71 -7.41 -7.96
N ALA A 70 6.88 -6.53 -8.54
CA ALA A 70 7.34 -5.52 -9.49
C ALA A 70 8.28 -4.52 -8.82
N GLY A 71 7.91 -3.99 -7.64
CA GLY A 71 8.77 -3.07 -6.90
C GLY A 71 10.07 -3.73 -6.43
N GLY A 72 10.02 -4.98 -5.95
CA GLY A 72 11.22 -5.74 -5.60
C GLY A 72 12.12 -6.02 -6.80
N ALA A 73 11.55 -6.30 -7.98
CA ALA A 73 12.31 -6.50 -9.21
C ALA A 73 13.03 -5.22 -9.65
N TRP A 74 12.37 -4.05 -9.59
CA TRP A 74 13.00 -2.78 -9.92
C TRP A 74 14.14 -2.40 -8.95
N ASP A 75 13.96 -2.58 -7.64
CA ASP A 75 15.03 -2.35 -6.67
C ASP A 75 16.23 -3.28 -6.91
N ASN A 76 15.96 -4.57 -7.15
CA ASN A 76 17.00 -5.55 -7.42
C ASN A 76 17.73 -5.27 -8.73
N ALA A 77 17.04 -4.80 -9.77
CA ALA A 77 17.66 -4.39 -11.02
C ALA A 77 18.59 -3.18 -10.81
N LYS A 78 18.16 -2.16 -10.05
CA LYS A 78 19.01 -1.02 -9.67
C LYS A 78 20.24 -1.49 -8.89
N LYS A 79 20.06 -2.33 -7.87
CA LYS A 79 21.15 -2.88 -7.05
C LYS A 79 22.13 -3.72 -7.89
N ALA A 80 21.64 -4.49 -8.86
CA ALA A 80 22.50 -5.28 -9.75
C ALA A 80 23.43 -4.38 -10.58
N ILE A 81 22.97 -3.23 -11.05
CA ILE A 81 23.81 -2.24 -11.75
C ILE A 81 24.81 -1.60 -10.78
N GLU A 82 24.38 -1.22 -9.57
CA GLU A 82 25.24 -0.62 -8.55
C GLU A 82 26.35 -1.56 -8.05
N GLN A 83 26.09 -2.87 -8.08
CA GLN A 83 27.03 -3.93 -7.70
C GLN A 83 27.87 -4.45 -8.87
N ASN A 84 27.75 -3.86 -10.06
CA ASN A 84 28.45 -4.26 -11.29
C ASN A 84 28.16 -5.71 -11.75
N HIS A 85 26.96 -6.23 -11.46
CA HIS A 85 26.52 -7.55 -11.94
C HIS A 85 26.08 -7.54 -13.41
N ILE A 86 25.83 -6.36 -13.99
CA ILE A 86 25.41 -6.20 -15.39
C ILE A 86 26.58 -5.67 -16.22
N PRO A 87 27.12 -6.46 -17.17
CA PRO A 87 28.17 -6.01 -18.06
C PRO A 87 27.74 -4.80 -18.87
N GLY A 88 28.59 -3.77 -18.91
CA GLY A 88 28.34 -2.56 -19.71
C GLY A 88 27.48 -1.50 -19.01
N ALA A 89 26.83 -1.82 -17.88
CA ALA A 89 26.11 -0.84 -17.06
C ALA A 89 26.95 -0.46 -15.83
N LYS A 90 26.95 0.82 -15.46
CA LYS A 90 27.70 1.38 -14.32
C LYS A 90 26.88 2.42 -13.59
N LYS A 91 27.16 2.60 -12.30
CA LYS A 91 26.53 3.67 -11.51
C LYS A 91 26.73 5.04 -12.15
N GLY A 92 25.64 5.77 -12.38
CA GLY A 92 25.64 7.10 -12.99
C GLY A 92 25.53 7.13 -14.51
N ASP A 93 25.41 5.98 -15.19
CA ASP A 93 25.08 5.93 -16.62
C ASP A 93 23.55 6.02 -16.87
N GLU A 94 23.15 6.05 -18.13
CA GLU A 94 21.72 6.12 -18.51
C GLU A 94 20.92 4.90 -18.02
N ALA A 95 21.53 3.71 -18.00
CA ALA A 95 20.88 2.48 -17.56
C ALA A 95 20.61 2.51 -16.04
N HIS A 96 21.56 3.01 -15.25
CA HIS A 96 21.41 3.25 -13.81
C HIS A 96 20.33 4.30 -13.55
N GLY A 97 20.33 5.40 -14.32
CA GLY A 97 19.28 6.43 -14.23
C GLY A 97 17.88 5.86 -14.46
N ALA A 98 17.71 5.03 -15.51
CA ALA A 98 16.44 4.35 -15.79
C ALA A 98 16.04 3.38 -14.66
N ALA A 99 16.99 2.63 -14.10
CA ALA A 99 16.72 1.71 -13.00
C ALA A 99 16.34 2.45 -11.69
N VAL A 100 16.94 3.61 -11.42
CA VAL A 100 16.57 4.48 -10.28
C VAL A 100 15.13 4.98 -10.44
N ILE A 101 14.72 5.36 -11.65
CA ILE A 101 13.33 5.75 -11.92
C ILE A 101 12.39 4.57 -11.65
N GLY A 102 12.72 3.38 -12.12
CA GLY A 102 11.94 2.16 -11.87
C GLY A 102 11.78 1.86 -10.38
N ASP A 103 12.85 1.94 -9.60
CA ASP A 103 12.80 1.73 -8.15
C ASP A 103 11.97 2.80 -7.43
N THR A 104 12.09 4.06 -7.85
CA THR A 104 11.29 5.18 -7.28
C THR A 104 9.78 4.98 -7.52
N ILE A 105 9.39 4.38 -8.65
CA ILE A 105 8.00 3.96 -8.91
C ILE A 105 7.63 2.73 -8.06
N GLY A 106 8.58 1.81 -7.88
CA GLY A 106 8.43 0.59 -7.11
C GLY A 106 8.32 0.77 -5.59
N ASP A 107 8.87 1.84 -5.03
CA ASP A 107 8.89 2.11 -3.59
C ASP A 107 7.46 2.23 -3.00
N PRO A 108 6.55 3.07 -3.53
CA PRO A 108 5.15 3.05 -3.08
C PRO A 108 4.45 1.69 -3.27
N PHE A 109 4.82 0.93 -4.31
CA PHE A 109 4.21 -0.37 -4.62
C PHE A 109 4.61 -1.43 -3.59
N LYS A 110 5.91 -1.62 -3.34
CA LYS A 110 6.42 -2.69 -2.48
C LYS A 110 6.35 -2.36 -0.99
N ASP A 111 6.46 -1.09 -0.61
CA ASP A 111 6.57 -0.69 0.81
C ASP A 111 5.30 -0.05 1.37
N THR A 112 4.37 0.43 0.53
CA THR A 112 3.13 1.07 0.99
C THR A 112 1.90 0.29 0.54
N SER A 113 1.54 0.33 -0.74
CA SER A 113 0.25 -0.19 -1.23
C SER A 113 0.18 -1.72 -1.24
N GLY A 114 1.22 -2.39 -1.73
CA GLY A 114 1.24 -3.85 -1.88
C GLY A 114 1.01 -4.59 -0.55
N PRO A 115 1.84 -4.35 0.49
CA PRO A 115 1.63 -4.98 1.80
C PRO A 115 0.31 -4.57 2.46
N SER A 116 -0.11 -3.30 2.29
CA SER A 116 -1.33 -2.77 2.93
C SER A 116 -2.62 -3.38 2.39
N LEU A 117 -2.66 -3.80 1.12
CA LEU A 117 -3.83 -4.47 0.53
C LEU A 117 -4.21 -5.76 1.29
N ASN A 118 -3.23 -6.53 1.77
CA ASN A 118 -3.51 -7.73 2.55
C ASN A 118 -4.17 -7.39 3.90
N ILE A 119 -3.72 -6.32 4.56
CA ILE A 119 -4.31 -5.83 5.80
C ILE A 119 -5.72 -5.29 5.56
N LEU A 120 -5.92 -4.54 4.47
CA LEU A 120 -7.20 -3.97 4.08
C LEU A 120 -8.28 -5.06 3.96
N ILE A 121 -7.99 -6.13 3.21
CA ILE A 121 -8.93 -7.24 2.98
C ILE A 121 -9.27 -7.95 4.29
N LYS A 122 -8.27 -8.23 5.14
CA LYS A 122 -8.48 -8.87 6.44
C LYS A 122 -9.33 -8.00 7.36
N LEU A 123 -9.06 -6.70 7.40
CA LEU A 123 -9.79 -5.77 8.25
C LEU A 123 -11.25 -5.64 7.79
N MET A 124 -11.50 -5.50 6.48
CA MET A 124 -12.86 -5.51 5.92
C MET A 124 -13.62 -6.79 6.27
N SER A 125 -12.94 -7.95 6.19
CA SER A 125 -13.52 -9.24 6.52
C SER A 125 -13.87 -9.36 8.01
N ILE A 126 -13.00 -8.90 8.90
CA ILE A 126 -13.26 -8.89 10.35
C ILE A 126 -14.46 -7.98 10.68
N VAL A 127 -14.51 -6.78 10.10
CA VAL A 127 -15.64 -5.86 10.30
C VAL A 127 -16.95 -6.51 9.84
N ALA A 128 -16.96 -7.15 8.67
CA ALA A 128 -18.14 -7.85 8.16
C ALA A 128 -18.60 -9.00 9.08
N VAL A 129 -17.66 -9.80 9.60
CA VAL A 129 -17.96 -10.90 10.52
C VAL A 129 -18.54 -10.36 11.84
N VAL A 130 -17.96 -9.29 12.38
CA VAL A 130 -18.49 -8.64 13.60
C VAL A 130 -19.91 -8.13 13.36
N LEU A 131 -20.17 -7.49 12.21
CA LEU A 131 -21.51 -7.02 11.84
C LEU A 131 -22.52 -8.18 11.72
N ALA A 132 -22.13 -9.28 11.07
CA ALA A 132 -22.97 -10.47 10.96
C ALA A 132 -23.33 -11.05 12.34
N GLY A 133 -22.37 -11.06 13.28
CA GLY A 133 -22.59 -11.51 14.66
C GLY A 133 -23.57 -10.64 15.46
N THR A 134 -23.85 -9.40 15.04
CA THR A 134 -24.82 -8.53 15.75
C THR A 134 -26.28 -8.88 15.49
N GLY A 135 -26.59 -9.75 14.52
CA GLY A 135 -27.97 -10.12 14.14
C GLY A 135 -28.75 -9.03 13.38
N LYS A 136 -28.32 -7.76 13.48
CA LYS A 136 -29.00 -6.59 12.89
C LYS A 136 -29.04 -6.56 11.36
N LEU A 137 -28.16 -7.33 10.70
CA LEU A 137 -28.20 -7.49 9.24
C LEU A 137 -29.36 -8.38 8.78
N THR A 138 -29.86 -9.23 9.68
CA THR A 138 -30.99 -10.15 9.43
C THR A 138 -32.33 -9.49 9.79
N ASP A 139 -32.35 -8.57 10.75
CA ASP A 139 -33.57 -7.89 11.22
C ASP A 139 -34.23 -6.98 10.16
N ASN A 140 -33.47 -6.56 9.14
CA ASN A 140 -33.95 -5.68 8.07
C ASN A 140 -34.64 -6.43 6.90
N GLY A 141 -34.84 -7.76 6.98
CA GLY A 141 -35.55 -8.53 5.95
C GLY A 141 -34.79 -8.71 4.62
N LEU A 142 -33.45 -8.57 4.64
CA LEU A 142 -32.56 -8.86 3.51
C LEU A 142 -32.05 -10.31 3.49
N LEU A 143 -32.65 -11.16 4.32
CA LEU A 143 -32.74 -12.62 4.22
C LEU A 143 -34.16 -13.06 4.59
#